data_AF-A0A9X2YBG1-F1
#
_entry.id   AF-A0A9X2YBG1-F1
#
_cell.length_a   1.000
_cell.length_b   1.000
_cell.length_c   1.000
_cell.angle_alpha   90.00
_cell.angle_beta   90.00
_cell.angle_gamma   90.00
#
_symmetry.space_group_name_H-M   'P 1'
#
loop_
_entity.id
_entity.type
_entity.pdbx_description
1 polymer ?
#
loop_
_entity_poly.entity_id
_entity_poly.type
_entity_poly.pdbx_seq_one_letter_code
_entity_poly.pdbx_strand_id
1 'polypeptide(L)'
;SGSEHASWAFLGGPVIKDGRPVDFGSFLIPRTEYTIDDVWHVVGLRGTGSNTVVVKDVFVPSHRFLSYKAMNDGTAGGFRNNTAPVYKMPWGTMHPTTISTPIVGMAYGAYAAHVEHQGKRVRAAFAGEKSKDDPFAKVRIAEAASDIDSPRPPATST
;
A
#
# COMPACT_ATOMS: atom_id res chain seq x y z
N SER A 1 -5.07 7.28 0.68
CA SER A 1 -5.51 6.63 1.92
C SER A 1 -5.26 7.55 3.11
N GLY A 2 -6.18 7.58 4.07
CA GLY A 2 -6.05 8.36 5.31
C GLY A 2 -5.99 9.86 5.08
N SER A 3 -6.55 10.34 3.97
CA SER A 3 -6.38 11.73 3.53
C SER A 3 -7.01 12.73 4.50
N GLU A 4 -8.04 12.33 5.25
CA GLU A 4 -8.63 13.13 6.34
C GLU A 4 -7.75 13.25 7.59
N HIS A 5 -6.74 12.39 7.75
CA HIS A 5 -5.83 12.38 8.89
C HIS A 5 -4.49 13.08 8.60
N ALA A 6 -4.35 13.69 7.43
CA ALA A 6 -3.12 14.35 7.00
C ALA A 6 -3.32 15.87 6.87
N SER A 7 -2.31 16.64 7.28
CA SER A 7 -2.25 18.09 7.08
C SER A 7 -1.53 18.50 5.79
N TRP A 8 -0.96 17.53 5.06
CA TRP A 8 -0.23 17.70 3.82
C TRP A 8 -0.45 16.50 2.90
N ALA A 9 -0.36 16.71 1.58
CA ALA A 9 -0.43 15.65 0.58
C ALA A 9 0.82 15.68 -0.31
N PHE A 10 1.39 14.49 -0.57
CA PHE A 10 2.31 14.28 -1.68
C PHE A 10 1.51 13.83 -2.89
N LEU A 11 1.45 14.66 -3.93
CA LEU A 11 0.73 14.36 -5.17
C LEU A 11 1.75 14.16 -6.30
N GLY A 12 1.73 12.98 -6.92
CA GLY A 12 2.59 12.66 -8.07
C GLY A 12 2.08 13.33 -9.34
N GLY A 13 2.96 13.92 -10.13
CA GLY A 13 2.59 14.49 -11.42
C GLY A 13 3.77 14.95 -12.27
N PRO A 14 3.53 15.20 -13.56
CA PRO A 14 4.54 15.74 -14.45
C PRO A 14 4.75 17.25 -14.21
N VAL A 15 5.99 17.70 -14.36
CA VAL A 15 6.29 19.12 -14.56
C VAL A 15 6.15 19.42 -16.05
N ILE A 16 5.28 20.37 -16.39
CA ILE A 16 5.04 20.79 -17.77
C ILE A 16 5.81 22.08 -18.06
N LYS A 17 6.61 22.09 -19.13
CA LYS A 17 7.28 23.28 -19.66
C LYS A 17 7.05 23.32 -21.17
N ASP A 18 6.62 24.47 -21.69
CA ASP A 18 6.32 24.67 -23.12
C ASP A 18 5.38 23.59 -23.70
N GLY A 19 4.37 23.20 -22.91
CA GLY A 19 3.39 22.17 -23.27
C GLY A 19 3.89 20.72 -23.25
N ARG A 20 5.12 20.47 -22.77
CA ARG A 20 5.71 19.11 -22.71
C ARG A 20 6.09 18.71 -21.28
N PRO A 21 5.96 17.43 -20.91
CA PRO A 21 6.49 16.92 -19.66
C PRO A 21 8.02 16.92 -19.71
N VAL A 22 8.66 17.53 -18.72
CA VAL A 22 10.13 17.62 -18.60
C VAL A 22 10.70 16.90 -17.38
N ASP A 23 9.85 16.61 -16.38
CA ASP A 23 10.20 15.87 -15.16
C ASP A 23 8.95 15.21 -14.58
N PHE A 24 9.14 14.26 -13.66
CA PHE A 24 8.07 13.62 -12.90
C PHE A 24 8.48 13.48 -11.45
N GLY A 25 7.59 13.86 -10.54
CA GLY A 25 7.90 13.87 -9.11
C GLY A 25 6.68 14.10 -8.25
N SER A 26 6.92 14.38 -6.98
CA SER A 26 5.88 14.69 -6.01
C SER A 26 5.82 16.20 -5.72
N PHE A 27 4.61 16.75 -5.72
CA PHE A 27 4.29 18.07 -5.20
C PHE A 27 3.79 17.94 -3.76
N LEU A 28 4.38 18.70 -2.83
CA LEU A 28 3.96 18.77 -1.44
C LEU A 28 3.00 19.96 -1.24
N ILE A 29 1.73 19.67 -0.95
CA ILE A 29 0.66 20.67 -0.86
C ILE A 29 -0.01 20.60 0.52
N PRO A 30 -0.19 21.72 1.25
CA PRO A 30 -0.84 21.75 2.55
C PRO A 30 -2.36 21.56 2.42
N ARG A 31 -2.98 21.06 3.48
CA ARG A 31 -4.43 20.82 3.58
C ARG A 31 -5.28 22.04 3.26
N THR A 32 -4.76 23.25 3.51
CA THR A 32 -5.44 24.52 3.22
C THR A 32 -5.53 24.85 1.73
N GLU A 33 -4.74 24.20 0.88
CA GLU A 33 -4.66 24.46 -0.57
C GLU A 33 -5.36 23.36 -1.40
N TYR A 34 -6.03 22.39 -0.77
CA TYR A 34 -6.79 21.36 -1.50
C TYR A 34 -8.08 20.99 -0.79
N THR A 35 -9.01 20.44 -1.55
CA THR A 35 -10.26 19.86 -1.04
C THR A 35 -10.18 18.35 -1.10
N ILE A 36 -10.98 17.67 -0.26
CA ILE A 36 -11.17 16.23 -0.37
C ILE A 36 -12.63 15.98 -0.71
N ASP A 37 -12.85 15.26 -1.80
CA ASP A 37 -14.16 14.78 -2.20
C ASP A 37 -14.37 13.38 -1.62
N ASP A 38 -15.43 13.21 -0.83
CA ASP A 38 -15.81 11.91 -0.28
C ASP A 38 -16.40 11.02 -1.37
N VAL A 39 -15.59 10.07 -1.85
CA VAL A 39 -15.92 9.18 -2.97
C VAL A 39 -15.65 7.71 -2.64
N TRP A 40 -15.15 7.42 -1.43
CA TRP A 40 -14.65 6.10 -1.07
C TRP A 40 -15.76 5.14 -0.61
N HIS A 41 -16.64 4.76 -1.54
CA HIS A 41 -17.72 3.79 -1.33
C HIS A 41 -17.40 2.44 -1.97
N VAL A 42 -16.56 1.64 -1.30
CA VAL A 42 -15.94 0.42 -1.86
C VAL A 42 -16.24 -0.86 -1.06
N VAL A 43 -15.98 -2.04 -1.66
CA VAL A 43 -16.25 -3.36 -1.05
C VAL A 43 -15.23 -3.78 0.01
N GLY A 44 -13.97 -3.39 -0.15
CA GLY A 44 -12.85 -3.76 0.72
C GLY A 44 -12.01 -2.54 1.07
N LEU A 45 -11.21 -2.61 2.13
CA LEU A 45 -10.40 -1.48 2.61
C LEU A 45 -11.24 -0.21 2.91
N ARG A 46 -12.50 -0.37 3.31
CA ARG A 46 -13.43 0.76 3.57
C ARG A 46 -12.89 1.74 4.61
N GLY A 47 -12.21 1.23 5.64
CA GLY A 47 -11.62 2.03 6.70
C GLY A 47 -10.41 2.89 6.28
N THR A 48 -9.90 2.75 5.05
CA THR A 48 -8.76 3.56 4.61
C THR A 48 -9.15 4.98 4.22
N GLY A 49 -10.43 5.27 3.98
CA GLY A 49 -10.89 6.60 3.56
C GLY A 49 -10.06 7.16 2.40
N SER A 50 -9.91 6.38 1.32
CA SER A 50 -9.05 6.76 0.17
C SER A 50 -9.78 7.70 -0.78
N ASN A 51 -10.23 8.82 -0.24
CA ASN A 51 -10.96 9.86 -0.95
C ASN A 51 -10.06 10.62 -1.94
N THR A 52 -10.69 11.35 -2.86
CA THR A 52 -10.00 12.09 -3.91
C THR A 52 -9.54 13.44 -3.38
N VAL A 53 -8.25 13.75 -3.55
CA VAL A 53 -7.70 15.09 -3.32
C VAL A 53 -7.86 15.92 -4.58
N VAL A 54 -8.54 17.06 -4.48
CA VAL A 54 -8.79 17.99 -5.59
C VAL A 54 -8.00 19.28 -5.38
N VAL A 55 -7.10 19.57 -6.32
CA VAL A 55 -6.25 20.76 -6.38
C VAL A 55 -6.65 21.57 -7.60
N LYS A 56 -6.90 22.87 -7.41
CA LYS A 56 -7.30 23.80 -8.50
C LYS A 56 -6.46 25.06 -8.42
N ASP A 57 -5.69 25.33 -9.47
CA ASP A 57 -4.90 26.56 -9.66
C ASP A 57 -4.02 26.95 -8.45
N VAL A 58 -3.36 25.96 -7.82
CA VAL A 58 -2.48 26.17 -6.67
C VAL A 58 -1.04 26.40 -7.10
N PHE A 59 -0.42 27.42 -6.53
CA PHE A 59 1.00 27.66 -6.67
C PHE A 59 1.82 26.76 -5.71
N VAL A 60 2.71 25.93 -6.26
CA VAL A 60 3.66 25.12 -5.48
C VAL A 60 5.07 25.68 -5.68
N PRO A 61 5.75 26.17 -4.62
CA PRO A 61 7.10 26.69 -4.75
C PRO A 61 8.10 25.56 -5.00
N SER A 62 9.21 25.86 -5.68
CA SER A 62 10.18 24.84 -6.13
C SER A 62 10.75 23.96 -5.02
N HIS A 63 10.91 24.49 -3.79
CA HIS A 63 11.40 23.71 -2.65
C HIS A 63 10.38 22.67 -2.12
N ARG A 64 9.12 22.71 -2.59
CA ARG A 64 8.05 21.74 -2.30
C ARG A 64 7.82 20.74 -3.44
N PHE A 65 8.69 20.73 -4.46
CA PHE A 65 8.71 19.70 -5.49
C PHE A 65 9.92 18.78 -5.33
N LEU A 66 9.73 17.48 -5.52
CA LEU A 66 10.80 16.48 -5.47
C LEU A 66 10.75 15.57 -6.70
N SER A 67 11.76 15.68 -7.56
CA SER A 67 11.94 14.82 -8.73
C SER A 67 12.28 13.38 -8.33
N TYR A 68 11.60 12.41 -8.95
CA TYR A 68 11.94 11.00 -8.77
C TYR A 68 13.27 10.63 -9.43
N LYS A 69 13.65 11.31 -10.52
CA LYS A 69 14.99 11.18 -11.09
C LYS A 69 16.05 11.63 -10.09
N ALA A 70 15.86 12.77 -9.44
CA ALA A 70 16.82 13.24 -8.43
C ALA A 70 16.92 12.31 -7.22
N MET A 71 15.81 11.67 -6.80
CA MET A 71 15.83 10.62 -5.77
C MET A 71 16.64 9.41 -6.22
N ASN A 72 16.40 8.92 -7.44
CA ASN A 72 17.08 7.74 -7.98
C ASN A 72 18.58 7.97 -8.22
N ASP A 73 18.95 9.17 -8.67
CA ASP A 73 20.34 9.54 -8.94
C ASP A 73 21.11 9.92 -7.67
N GLY A 74 20.47 9.92 -6.49
CA GLY A 74 21.14 10.30 -5.25
C GLY A 74 21.43 11.81 -5.14
N THR A 75 20.76 12.64 -5.93
CA THR A 75 21.03 14.09 -6.04
C THR A 75 19.98 14.98 -5.37
N ALA A 76 18.89 14.40 -4.88
CA ALA A 76 17.87 15.13 -4.12
C ALA A 76 18.47 15.89 -2.92
N GLY A 77 18.02 17.14 -2.72
CA GLY A 77 18.60 18.05 -1.72
C GLY A 77 18.64 17.50 -0.29
N GLY A 78 17.65 16.66 0.07
CA GLY A 78 17.59 16.00 1.37
C GLY A 78 18.80 15.13 1.71
N PHE A 79 19.49 14.57 0.71
CA PHE A 79 20.66 13.72 0.93
C PHE A 79 21.86 14.42 1.57
N ARG A 80 21.93 15.76 1.47
CA ARG A 80 23.02 16.55 2.08
C ARG A 80 22.95 16.54 3.61
N ASN A 81 21.73 16.50 4.15
CA ASN A 81 21.48 16.62 5.59
C ASN A 81 21.06 15.29 6.21
N ASN A 82 20.30 14.47 5.48
CA ASN A 82 19.75 13.20 5.94
C ASN A 82 20.63 12.04 5.45
N THR A 83 21.71 11.76 6.17
CA THR A 83 22.79 10.87 5.68
C THR A 83 22.61 9.39 6.01
N ALA A 84 21.62 9.04 6.84
CA ALA A 84 21.36 7.66 7.24
C ALA A 84 21.08 6.73 6.04
N PRO A 85 21.53 5.46 6.06
CA PRO A 85 21.39 4.54 4.93
C PRO A 85 19.94 4.34 4.47
N VAL A 86 18.99 4.36 5.40
CA VAL A 86 17.56 4.16 5.09
C VAL A 86 17.02 5.17 4.08
N TYR A 87 17.55 6.40 4.06
CA TYR A 87 17.13 7.43 3.10
C TYR A 87 17.61 7.15 1.68
N LYS A 88 18.66 6.33 1.52
CA LYS A 88 19.27 5.99 0.23
C LYS A 88 18.67 4.73 -0.40
N MET A 89 17.68 4.11 0.24
CA MET A 89 17.00 2.94 -0.31
C MET A 89 16.25 3.31 -1.60
N PRO A 90 16.23 2.44 -2.62
CA PRO A 90 15.54 2.74 -3.87
C PRO A 90 14.05 2.98 -3.67
N TRP A 91 13.54 4.09 -4.21
CA TRP A 91 12.11 4.43 -4.13
C TRP A 91 11.22 3.33 -4.75
N GLY A 92 11.67 2.75 -5.86
CA GLY A 92 10.99 1.64 -6.53
C GLY A 92 10.91 0.35 -5.71
N THR A 93 11.70 0.22 -4.64
CA THR A 93 11.56 -0.89 -3.67
C THR A 93 10.72 -0.44 -2.48
N MET A 94 11.04 0.70 -1.90
CA MET A 94 10.40 1.18 -0.68
C MET A 94 8.91 1.43 -0.88
N HIS A 95 8.52 2.15 -1.92
CA HIS A 95 7.12 2.52 -2.13
C HIS A 95 6.21 1.29 -2.34
N PRO A 96 6.49 0.37 -3.29
CA PRO A 96 5.68 -0.84 -3.44
C PRO A 96 5.65 -1.71 -2.19
N THR A 97 6.76 -1.79 -1.44
CA THR A 97 6.79 -2.55 -0.18
C THR A 97 5.78 -2.01 0.82
N THR A 98 5.62 -0.68 0.97
CA THR A 98 4.62 -0.12 1.87
C THR A 98 3.17 -0.48 1.51
N ILE A 99 2.91 -0.82 0.25
CA ILE A 99 1.60 -1.27 -0.24
C ILE A 99 1.42 -2.78 -0.07
N SER A 100 2.46 -3.57 -0.35
CA SER A 100 2.39 -5.04 -0.28
C SER A 100 2.40 -5.56 1.16
N THR A 101 3.17 -4.95 2.07
CA THR A 101 3.26 -5.39 3.48
C THR A 101 1.91 -5.51 4.20
N PRO A 102 0.99 -4.53 4.15
CA PRO A 102 -0.31 -4.67 4.80
C PRO A 102 -1.17 -5.80 4.19
N ILE A 103 -1.02 -6.11 2.91
CA ILE A 103 -1.74 -7.21 2.26
C ILE A 103 -1.25 -8.56 2.82
N VAL A 104 0.07 -8.73 2.96
CA VAL A 104 0.64 -9.91 3.62
C VAL A 104 0.16 -10.03 5.06
N GLY A 105 0.11 -8.91 5.80
CA GLY A 105 -0.46 -8.86 7.15
C GLY A 105 -1.94 -9.28 7.20
N MET A 106 -2.75 -8.86 6.24
CA MET A 106 -4.15 -9.30 6.10
C MET A 106 -4.25 -10.80 5.85
N ALA A 107 -3.35 -11.37 5.05
CA ALA A 107 -3.31 -12.80 4.80
C ALA A 107 -2.99 -13.59 6.09
N TYR A 108 -1.99 -13.16 6.87
CA TYR A 108 -1.71 -13.72 8.20
C TYR A 108 -2.93 -13.62 9.14
N GLY A 109 -3.61 -12.47 9.16
CA GLY A 109 -4.81 -12.27 9.98
C GLY A 109 -5.97 -13.19 9.58
N ALA A 110 -6.23 -13.31 8.28
CA ALA A 110 -7.26 -14.21 7.74
C ALA A 110 -6.95 -15.68 8.03
N TYR A 111 -5.68 -16.08 7.87
CA TYR A 111 -5.21 -17.42 8.20
C TYR A 111 -5.43 -17.73 9.69
N ALA A 112 -5.00 -16.85 10.58
CA ALA A 112 -5.18 -17.03 12.03
C ALA A 112 -6.66 -17.15 12.42
N ALA A 113 -7.52 -16.26 11.90
CA ALA A 113 -8.96 -16.30 12.14
C ALA A 113 -9.60 -17.60 11.64
N HIS A 114 -9.19 -18.08 10.46
CA HIS A 114 -9.70 -19.33 9.91
C HIS A 114 -9.30 -20.54 10.76
N VAL A 115 -8.01 -20.65 11.13
CA VAL A 115 -7.49 -21.75 11.94
C VAL A 115 -8.16 -21.77 13.32
N GLU A 116 -8.30 -20.62 13.97
CA GLU A 116 -9.00 -20.51 15.25
C GLU A 116 -10.45 -21.00 15.14
N HIS A 117 -11.18 -20.53 14.12
CA HIS A 117 -12.57 -20.90 13.91
C HIS A 117 -12.72 -22.40 13.62
N GLN A 118 -11.93 -22.96 12.69
CA GLN A 118 -11.99 -24.39 12.35
C GLN A 118 -11.59 -25.29 13.53
N GLY A 119 -10.64 -24.86 14.37
CA GLY A 119 -10.24 -25.60 15.56
C GLY A 119 -11.38 -25.79 16.57
N LYS A 120 -12.32 -24.84 16.62
CA LYS A 120 -13.50 -24.87 17.51
C LYS A 120 -14.75 -25.45 16.83
N ARG A 121 -14.78 -25.58 15.50
CA ARG A 121 -16.00 -25.89 14.73
C ARG A 121 -16.41 -27.36 14.81
N VAL A 122 -17.61 -27.60 15.35
CA VAL A 122 -18.33 -28.88 15.23
C VAL A 122 -19.22 -28.84 13.98
N ARG A 123 -19.23 -29.90 13.16
CA ARG A 123 -20.00 -29.93 11.91
C ARG A 123 -21.50 -29.96 12.22
N ALA A 124 -22.27 -29.05 11.61
CA ALA A 124 -23.72 -28.95 11.81
C ALA A 124 -24.53 -30.09 11.16
N ALA A 125 -24.00 -30.70 10.10
CA ALA A 125 -24.69 -31.75 9.32
C ALA A 125 -24.47 -33.19 9.83
N PHE A 126 -23.44 -33.41 10.66
CA PHE A 126 -23.10 -34.74 11.19
C PHE A 126 -22.82 -34.61 12.69
N ALA A 127 -23.80 -34.98 13.51
CA ALA A 127 -23.66 -34.99 14.96
C ALA A 127 -22.50 -35.92 15.36
N GLY A 128 -21.36 -35.33 15.73
CA GLY A 128 -20.20 -36.05 16.28
C GLY A 128 -18.89 -35.93 15.48
N GLU A 129 -18.92 -35.52 14.20
CA GLU A 129 -17.68 -35.31 13.43
C GLU A 129 -17.10 -33.91 13.68
N LYS A 130 -15.89 -33.88 14.23
CA LYS A 130 -15.17 -32.63 14.47
C LYS A 130 -14.53 -32.17 13.16
N SER A 131 -14.67 -30.89 12.80
CA SER A 131 -14.08 -30.35 11.55
C SER A 131 -12.55 -30.50 11.51
N LYS A 132 -11.91 -30.60 12.68
CA LYS A 132 -10.46 -30.83 12.83
C LYS A 132 -9.97 -32.17 12.28
N ASP A 133 -10.85 -33.13 12.04
CA ASP A 133 -10.49 -34.46 11.55
C ASP A 133 -10.60 -34.56 10.01
N ASP A 134 -11.00 -33.47 9.35
CA ASP A 134 -11.08 -33.35 7.89
C ASP A 134 -9.68 -33.19 7.26
N PRO A 135 -9.20 -34.18 6.48
CA PRO A 135 -7.89 -34.09 5.82
C PRO A 135 -7.85 -33.00 4.74
N PHE A 136 -8.96 -32.72 4.05
CA PHE A 136 -8.99 -31.69 3.01
C PHE A 136 -8.84 -30.29 3.59
N ALA A 137 -9.43 -30.03 4.76
CA ALA A 137 -9.26 -28.78 5.48
C ALA A 137 -7.80 -28.57 5.92
N LYS A 138 -7.12 -29.64 6.38
CA LYS A 138 -5.70 -29.60 6.78
C LYS A 138 -4.78 -29.26 5.61
N VAL A 139 -5.02 -29.84 4.44
CA VAL A 139 -4.23 -29.55 3.22
C VAL A 139 -4.35 -28.07 2.84
N ARG A 140 -5.57 -27.50 2.85
CA ARG A 140 -5.76 -26.08 2.51
C ARG A 140 -5.11 -25.13 3.52
N ILE A 141 -5.14 -25.47 4.81
CA ILE A 141 -4.43 -24.72 5.85
C ILE A 141 -2.91 -24.78 5.59
N ALA A 142 -2.35 -25.96 5.28
CA ALA A 142 -0.93 -26.11 5.02
C ALA A 142 -0.46 -25.34 3.78
N GLU A 143 -1.20 -25.43 2.67
CA GLU A 143 -0.91 -24.69 1.43
C GLU A 143 -0.96 -23.17 1.66
N ALA A 144 -2.01 -22.68 2.33
CA ALA A 144 -2.16 -21.25 2.62
C ALA A 144 -1.02 -20.74 3.52
N ALA A 145 -0.62 -21.51 4.55
CA ALA A 145 0.51 -21.13 5.40
C ALA A 145 1.81 -21.01 4.61
N SER A 146 2.08 -21.97 3.71
CA SER A 146 3.29 -21.97 2.88
C SER A 146 3.32 -20.80 1.90
N ASP A 147 2.20 -20.48 1.26
CA ASP A 147 2.13 -19.39 0.28
C ASP A 147 2.22 -18.00 0.93
N ILE A 148 1.78 -17.85 2.19
CA ILE A 148 1.92 -16.60 2.95
C ILE A 148 3.36 -16.39 3.43
N ASP A 149 4.00 -17.44 3.96
CA ASP A 149 5.38 -17.38 4.46
C ASP A 149 6.41 -17.21 3.33
N SER A 150 6.12 -17.83 2.18
CA SER A 150 6.93 -17.72 0.97
C SER A 150 6.05 -17.29 -0.20
N PRO A 151 5.74 -15.97 -0.32
CA PRO A 151 4.98 -15.46 -1.45
C PRO A 151 5.77 -15.76 -2.72
N ARG A 152 5.26 -16.68 -3.55
CA ARG A 152 5.90 -16.95 -4.84
C ARG A 152 5.84 -15.68 -5.68
N PRO A 153 6.90 -15.36 -6.43
CA PRO A 153 6.78 -14.35 -7.48
C PRO A 153 5.63 -14.76 -8.42
N PRO A 154 4.89 -13.80 -8.99
CA PRO A 154 3.84 -14.12 -9.95
C PRO A 154 4.43 -15.02 -11.04
N ALA A 155 3.73 -16.12 -11.36
CA ALA A 155 4.11 -16.96 -12.48
C ALA A 155 4.14 -16.06 -13.72
N THR A 156 5.32 -15.82 -14.27
CA THR A 156 5.47 -15.11 -15.53
C THR A 156 4.88 -16.00 -16.62
N SER A 157 3.65 -15.73 -17.04
CA SER A 157 3.14 -16.25 -18.29
C SER A 157 3.93 -15.59 -19.42
N THR A 158 4.86 -16.34 -20.01
CA THR A 158 5.45 -16.06 -21.31
C THR A 158 4.42 -16.24 -22.42
#